data_AF-A0A6N8X4M0-F1
#
_entry.id   AF-A0A6N8X4M0-F1
#
_cell.length_a   1.000
_cell.length_b   1.000
_cell.length_c   1.000
_cell.angle_alpha   90.00
_cell.angle_beta   90.00
_cell.angle_gamma   90.00
#
_symmetry.space_group_name_H-M   'P 1'
#
loop_
_entity.id
_entity.type
_entity.pdbx_description
1 polymer ?
#
loop_
_entity_poly.entity_id
_entity_poly.type
_entity_poly.pdbx_seq_one_letter_code
_entity_poly.pdbx_strand_id
1 'polypeptide(L)'
;MRLLQPTVPLLAVLPLVVACAVEPGEDNLKTSFVEQIEGVGSVDGLEREGDAIRFIERRADGDDVSWRVTIDFASIARPGGAPVQGAISASWYADGQLIEPIGTISRLPNAFLEAGIAQECYALWDENAAAWDW
;
A
#
# COMPACT_ATOMS: atom_id res chain seq x y z
N MET A 1 67.93 -25.10 -6.97
CA MET A 1 67.21 -24.35 -5.92
C MET A 1 65.83 -23.97 -6.47
N ARG A 2 64.75 -24.58 -5.96
CA ARG A 2 63.36 -24.27 -6.35
C ARG A 2 62.80 -23.29 -5.32
N LEU A 3 62.38 -22.11 -5.76
CA LEU A 3 61.76 -21.09 -4.92
C LEU A 3 60.26 -21.40 -4.79
N LEU A 4 59.77 -21.56 -3.56
CA LEU A 4 58.34 -21.70 -3.25
C LEU A 4 57.63 -20.35 -3.47
N GLN A 5 56.50 -20.36 -4.17
CA GLN A 5 55.60 -19.20 -4.25
C GLN A 5 54.72 -19.14 -3.00
N PRO A 6 54.49 -17.95 -2.41
CA PRO A 6 53.54 -17.78 -1.33
C PRO A 6 52.11 -17.76 -1.86
N THR A 7 51.30 -18.74 -1.45
CA THR A 7 49.86 -18.80 -1.70
C THR A 7 49.17 -17.72 -0.87
N VAL A 8 48.67 -16.67 -1.52
CA VAL A 8 47.87 -15.63 -0.87
C VAL A 8 46.43 -16.14 -0.76
N PRO A 9 45.85 -16.30 0.44
CA PRO A 9 44.45 -16.69 0.58
C PRO A 9 43.56 -15.50 0.20
N LEU A 10 42.70 -15.72 -0.81
CA LEU A 10 41.68 -14.79 -1.24
C LEU A 10 40.59 -14.69 -0.16
N LEU A 11 40.63 -13.65 0.68
CA LEU A 11 39.54 -13.34 1.60
C LEU A 11 38.32 -12.88 0.78
N ALA A 12 37.27 -13.71 0.73
CA ALA A 12 35.97 -13.33 0.21
C ALA A 12 35.29 -12.34 1.18
N VAL A 13 35.22 -11.07 0.79
CA VAL A 13 34.44 -10.05 1.50
C VAL A 13 32.98 -10.23 1.07
N LEU A 14 32.16 -10.82 1.94
CA LEU A 14 30.71 -10.89 1.75
C LEU A 14 30.12 -9.49 1.98
N PRO A 15 29.38 -8.90 1.01
CA PRO A 15 28.68 -7.66 1.26
C PRO A 15 27.57 -7.91 2.28
N LEU A 16 27.67 -7.28 3.46
CA LEU A 16 26.55 -7.20 4.39
C LEU A 16 25.46 -6.37 3.71
N VAL A 17 24.40 -7.04 3.27
CA VAL A 17 23.15 -6.37 2.89
C VAL A 17 22.57 -5.80 4.17
N VAL A 18 22.74 -4.50 4.39
CA VAL A 18 22.04 -3.80 5.47
C VAL A 18 20.57 -3.80 5.08
N ALA A 19 19.78 -4.68 5.68
CA ALA A 19 18.33 -4.59 5.60
C ALA A 19 17.92 -3.31 6.31
N CYS A 20 17.59 -2.26 5.56
CA CYS A 20 16.93 -1.09 6.12
C CYS A 20 15.61 -1.57 6.74
N ALA A 21 15.50 -1.54 8.07
CA ALA A 21 14.24 -1.81 8.75
C ALA A 21 13.22 -0.77 8.28
N VAL A 22 12.09 -1.23 7.73
CA VAL A 22 10.99 -0.36 7.35
C VAL A 22 10.24 0.00 8.63
N GLU A 23 10.20 1.28 8.98
CA GLU A 23 9.41 1.79 10.10
C GLU A 23 8.01 2.20 9.60
N PRO A 24 6.91 1.93 10.32
CA PRO A 24 5.59 2.41 9.92
C PRO A 24 5.56 3.94 9.83
N GLY A 25 5.07 4.46 8.72
CA GLY A 25 5.00 5.89 8.43
C GLY A 25 3.89 6.21 7.43
N GLU A 26 3.58 7.49 7.26
CA GLU A 26 2.47 7.90 6.36
C GLU A 26 2.74 7.50 4.90
N ASP A 27 3.98 7.61 4.42
CA ASP A 27 4.30 7.29 3.03
C ASP A 27 4.11 5.80 2.71
N ASN A 28 4.52 4.91 3.62
CA ASN A 28 4.32 3.47 3.42
C ASN A 28 2.89 3.02 3.73
N LEU A 29 2.14 3.75 4.58
CA LEU A 29 0.70 3.55 4.75
C LEU A 29 -0.08 3.92 3.48
N LYS A 30 0.23 5.08 2.88
CA LYS A 30 -0.38 5.49 1.60
C LYS A 30 -0.03 4.51 0.48
N THR A 31 1.19 3.99 0.49
CA THR A 31 1.63 3.00 -0.49
C THR A 31 0.89 1.67 -0.33
N SER A 32 0.79 1.14 0.90
CA SER A 32 0.06 -0.11 1.14
C SER A 32 -1.44 0.02 0.84
N PHE A 33 -2.03 1.21 1.02
CA PHE A 33 -3.42 1.45 0.62
C PHE A 33 -3.60 1.38 -0.91
N VAL A 34 -2.65 1.92 -1.67
CA VAL A 34 -2.66 1.85 -3.13
C VAL A 34 -2.48 0.40 -3.60
N GLU A 35 -1.57 -0.34 -2.96
CA GLU A 35 -1.38 -1.78 -3.21
C GLU A 35 -2.64 -2.58 -2.90
N GLN A 36 -3.38 -2.21 -1.84
CA GLN A 36 -4.67 -2.83 -1.52
C GLN A 36 -5.70 -2.63 -2.65
N ILE A 37 -5.77 -1.41 -3.21
CA ILE A 37 -6.63 -1.10 -4.37
C ILE A 37 -6.19 -1.91 -5.59
N GLU A 38 -4.89 -1.96 -5.88
CA GLU A 38 -4.34 -2.73 -7.00
C GLU A 38 -4.63 -4.23 -6.88
N GLY A 39 -4.71 -4.75 -5.66
CA GLY A 39 -5.05 -6.15 -5.37
C GLY A 39 -6.50 -6.53 -5.70
N VAL A 40 -7.40 -5.56 -5.94
CA VAL A 40 -8.78 -5.82 -6.36
C VAL A 40 -8.78 -6.30 -7.81
N GLY A 41 -9.19 -7.54 -8.06
CA GLY A 41 -9.03 -8.18 -9.38
C GLY A 41 -9.76 -7.51 -10.56
N SER A 42 -10.69 -6.58 -10.32
CA SER A 42 -11.32 -5.77 -11.38
C SER A 42 -10.55 -4.50 -11.72
N VAL A 43 -9.51 -4.13 -10.96
CA VAL A 43 -8.69 -2.93 -11.16
C VAL A 43 -7.64 -3.19 -12.24
N ASP A 44 -7.54 -2.25 -13.18
CA ASP A 44 -6.61 -2.28 -14.31
C ASP A 44 -5.98 -0.89 -14.52
N GLY A 45 -4.71 -0.88 -14.95
CA GLY A 45 -3.98 0.35 -15.28
C GLY A 45 -3.87 1.36 -14.14
N LEU A 46 -3.57 0.90 -12.91
CA LEU A 46 -3.44 1.79 -11.76
C LEU A 46 -2.22 2.71 -11.89
N GLU A 47 -2.45 4.00 -11.72
CA GLU A 47 -1.44 5.05 -11.70
C GLU A 47 -1.58 5.90 -10.45
N ARG A 48 -0.44 6.28 -9.85
CA ARG A 48 -0.39 7.17 -8.68
C ARG A 48 0.50 8.39 -8.94
N GLU A 49 -0.01 9.56 -8.58
CA GLU A 49 0.69 10.84 -8.62
C GLU A 49 0.48 11.55 -7.27
N GLY A 50 1.45 11.40 -6.36
CA GLY A 50 1.33 11.90 -4.99
C GLY A 50 0.17 11.22 -4.26
N ASP A 51 -0.86 12.00 -3.91
CA ASP A 51 -2.08 11.53 -3.22
C ASP A 51 -3.25 11.27 -4.18
N ALA A 52 -3.06 11.49 -5.48
CA ALA A 52 -4.05 11.17 -6.50
C ALA A 52 -3.78 9.79 -7.11
N ILE A 53 -4.83 8.98 -7.24
CA ILE A 53 -4.79 7.63 -7.82
C ILE A 53 -5.83 7.57 -8.93
N ARG A 54 -5.48 6.93 -10.04
CA ARG A 54 -6.36 6.73 -11.20
C ARG A 54 -6.28 5.28 -11.65
N PHE A 55 -7.39 4.68 -12.04
CA PHE A 55 -7.43 3.34 -12.59
C PHE A 55 -8.74 3.11 -13.36
N ILE A 56 -8.84 1.99 -14.05
CA ILE A 56 -10.08 1.50 -14.67
C ILE A 56 -10.59 0.29 -13.88
N GLU A 57 -11.88 0.27 -13.57
CA GLU A 57 -12.55 -0.94 -13.09
C GLU A 57 -13.21 -1.65 -14.28
N ARG A 58 -12.84 -2.90 -14.52
CA ARG A 58 -13.46 -3.78 -15.52
C ARG A 58 -14.65 -4.50 -14.88
N ARG A 59 -15.88 -4.13 -15.24
CA ARG A 59 -17.07 -4.77 -14.69
C ARG A 59 -17.44 -6.04 -15.46
N ALA A 60 -18.13 -6.95 -14.76
CA ALA A 60 -18.52 -8.24 -15.32
C ALA A 60 -19.56 -8.13 -16.44
N ASP A 61 -20.28 -7.01 -16.54
CA ASP A 61 -21.22 -6.71 -17.62
C ASP A 61 -20.52 -6.22 -18.90
N GLY A 62 -19.20 -5.95 -18.84
CA GLY A 62 -18.37 -5.49 -19.96
C GLY A 62 -18.20 -3.97 -20.02
N ASP A 63 -18.82 -3.22 -19.11
CA ASP A 63 -18.60 -1.78 -19.00
C ASP A 63 -17.35 -1.47 -18.18
N ASP A 64 -16.62 -0.42 -18.59
CA ASP A 64 -15.49 0.12 -17.85
C ASP A 64 -15.95 1.33 -17.02
N VAL A 65 -15.40 1.49 -15.82
CA VAL A 65 -15.55 2.71 -15.03
C VAL A 65 -14.20 3.35 -14.77
N SER A 66 -14.10 4.64 -15.07
CA SER A 66 -12.90 5.42 -14.76
C SER A 66 -12.96 5.91 -13.32
N TRP A 67 -11.98 5.49 -12.54
CA TRP A 67 -11.88 5.88 -11.14
C TRP A 67 -10.81 6.95 -10.94
N ARG A 68 -11.14 7.91 -10.07
CA ARG A 68 -10.18 8.82 -9.45
C ARG A 68 -10.36 8.75 -7.94
N VAL A 69 -9.27 8.49 -7.23
CA VAL A 69 -9.23 8.48 -5.77
C VAL A 69 -8.26 9.57 -5.31
N THR A 70 -8.59 10.27 -4.25
CA THR A 70 -7.70 11.27 -3.64
C THR A 70 -7.59 10.96 -2.15
N ILE A 71 -6.37 10.70 -1.68
CA ILE A 71 -6.10 10.54 -0.26
C ILE A 71 -6.17 11.94 0.37
N ASP A 72 -7.23 12.18 1.15
CA ASP A 72 -7.48 13.47 1.78
C ASP A 72 -6.73 13.60 3.11
N PHE A 73 -6.52 12.47 3.78
CA PHE A 73 -5.85 12.39 5.07
C PHE A 73 -5.14 11.04 5.24
N ALA A 74 -3.98 11.07 5.87
CA ALA A 74 -3.27 9.90 6.38
C ALA A 74 -2.71 10.24 7.76
N SER A 75 -2.75 9.31 8.70
CA SER A 75 -2.14 9.51 10.01
C SER A 75 -1.67 8.22 10.66
N ILE A 76 -0.73 8.37 11.58
CA ILE A 76 -0.15 7.28 12.37
C ILE A 76 -0.36 7.56 13.86
N ALA A 77 -0.90 6.57 14.57
CA ALA A 77 -1.00 6.56 16.02
C ALA A 77 -0.08 5.47 16.61
N ARG A 78 0.69 5.81 17.65
CA ARG A 78 1.58 4.89 18.37
C ARG A 78 1.12 4.71 19.82
N PRO A 79 0.04 3.95 20.05
CA PRO A 79 -0.44 3.67 21.39
C PRO A 79 0.59 2.82 22.15
N GLY A 80 0.91 3.20 23.39
CA GLY A 80 1.87 2.45 24.19
C GLY A 80 1.40 1.02 24.47
N GLY A 81 2.18 0.03 24.03
CA GLY A 81 1.90 -1.39 24.26
C GLY A 81 0.86 -2.02 23.33
N ALA A 82 0.46 -1.33 22.26
CA ALA A 82 -0.40 -1.86 21.19
C ALA A 82 0.25 -1.61 19.82
N PRO A 83 -0.17 -2.34 18.77
CA PRO A 83 0.34 -2.14 17.42
C PRO A 83 0.18 -0.68 16.95
N VAL A 84 1.11 -0.22 16.12
CA VAL A 84 0.99 1.08 15.45
C VAL A 84 -0.24 1.05 14.54
N GLN A 85 -1.07 2.08 14.62
CA GLN A 85 -2.30 2.18 13.84
C GLN A 85 -2.17 3.24 12.76
N GLY A 86 -2.56 2.88 11.54
CA GLY A 86 -2.73 3.79 10.41
C GLY A 86 -4.20 4.12 10.19
N ALA A 87 -4.48 5.34 9.75
CA ALA A 87 -5.80 5.75 9.27
C ALA A 87 -5.67 6.51 7.96
N ILE A 88 -6.54 6.21 7.00
CA ILE A 88 -6.68 6.93 5.73
C ILE A 88 -8.13 7.34 5.52
N SER A 89 -8.35 8.57 5.07
CA SER A 89 -9.61 8.95 4.43
C SER A 89 -9.34 9.34 2.98
N ALA A 90 -10.24 8.93 2.09
CA ALA A 90 -10.12 9.21 0.67
C ALA A 90 -11.46 9.55 0.02
N SER A 91 -11.41 10.50 -0.90
CA SER A 91 -12.51 10.87 -1.78
C SER A 91 -12.46 10.03 -3.05
N TRP A 92 -13.59 9.41 -3.41
CA TRP A 92 -13.71 8.50 -4.54
C TRP A 92 -14.64 9.04 -5.60
N TYR A 93 -14.21 8.99 -6.86
CA TYR A 93 -14.98 9.45 -8.01
C TYR A 93 -15.08 8.34 -9.05
N ALA A 94 -16.29 8.00 -9.48
CA ALA A 94 -16.57 7.09 -10.58
C ALA A 94 -17.08 7.90 -11.77
N ASP A 95 -16.41 7.81 -12.92
CA ASP A 95 -16.69 8.59 -14.13
C ASP A 95 -16.84 10.10 -13.84
N GLY A 96 -15.99 10.59 -12.93
CA GLY A 96 -15.96 11.99 -12.49
C GLY A 96 -17.04 12.37 -11.47
N GLN A 97 -17.95 11.47 -11.10
CA GLN A 97 -18.97 11.71 -10.08
C GLN A 97 -18.47 11.29 -8.70
N LEU A 98 -18.57 12.18 -7.71
CA LEU A 98 -18.23 11.88 -6.33
C LEU A 98 -19.15 10.79 -5.76
N ILE A 99 -18.56 9.76 -5.17
CA ILE A 99 -19.27 8.78 -4.36
C ILE A 99 -19.30 9.30 -2.93
N GLU A 100 -20.45 9.83 -2.50
CA GLU A 100 -20.64 10.30 -1.13
C GLU A 100 -20.95 9.13 -0.19
N PRO A 101 -20.35 9.06 1.01
CA PRO A 101 -20.74 8.09 2.03
C PRO A 101 -22.10 8.44 2.64
N ILE A 102 -22.74 7.50 3.34
CA ILE A 102 -23.96 7.76 4.13
C ILE A 102 -23.60 7.62 5.61
N GLY A 103 -23.37 8.75 6.28
CA GLY A 103 -22.82 8.73 7.64
C GLY A 103 -21.45 8.04 7.63
N THR A 104 -21.30 6.96 8.42
CA THR A 104 -20.07 6.15 8.45
C THR A 104 -20.10 4.96 7.46
N ILE A 105 -21.13 4.87 6.62
CA ILE A 105 -21.31 3.75 5.70
C ILE A 105 -20.66 4.11 4.36
N SER A 106 -19.67 3.32 3.98
CA SER A 106 -19.04 3.41 2.66
C SER A 106 -20.03 3.06 1.56
N ARG A 107 -19.98 3.79 0.45
CA ARG A 107 -20.80 3.53 -0.75
C ARG A 107 -20.01 2.97 -1.93
N LEU A 108 -18.79 2.50 -1.66
CA LEU A 108 -18.00 1.82 -2.68
C LEU A 108 -18.66 0.48 -3.10
N PRO A 109 -18.43 0.03 -4.34
CA PRO A 109 -18.85 -1.30 -4.78
C PRO A 109 -18.31 -2.42 -3.89
N ASN A 110 -19.04 -3.53 -3.81
CA ASN A 110 -18.69 -4.68 -2.95
C ASN A 110 -17.27 -5.21 -3.20
N ALA A 111 -16.77 -5.20 -4.43
CA ALA A 111 -15.42 -5.69 -4.72
C ALA A 111 -14.33 -4.95 -3.92
N PHE A 112 -14.52 -3.65 -3.67
CA PHE A 112 -13.62 -2.87 -2.81
C PHE A 112 -13.87 -3.15 -1.33
N LEU A 113 -15.14 -3.21 -0.90
CA LEU A 113 -15.49 -3.48 0.49
C LEU A 113 -15.00 -4.86 0.97
N GLU A 114 -15.11 -5.88 0.12
CA GLU A 114 -14.63 -7.25 0.40
C GLU A 114 -13.10 -7.32 0.43
N ALA A 115 -12.42 -6.37 -0.21
CA ALA A 115 -10.98 -6.17 -0.11
C ALA A 115 -10.59 -5.24 1.05
N GLY A 116 -11.49 -4.91 1.98
CA GLY A 116 -11.21 -4.05 3.13
C GLY A 116 -11.07 -2.57 2.79
N ILE A 117 -11.45 -2.14 1.59
CA ILE A 117 -11.31 -0.76 1.11
C ILE A 117 -12.63 -0.01 1.30
N ALA A 118 -12.55 1.15 1.94
CA ALA A 118 -13.64 2.07 2.18
C ALA A 118 -13.18 3.54 1.99
N GLN A 119 -14.11 4.49 2.08
CA GLN A 119 -13.78 5.92 2.09
C GLN A 119 -13.01 6.34 3.36
N GLU A 120 -13.17 5.59 4.45
CA GLU A 120 -12.36 5.71 5.67
C GLU A 120 -11.84 4.31 6.02
N CYS A 121 -10.51 4.14 6.07
CA CYS A 121 -9.84 2.87 6.30
C CYS A 121 -8.89 2.97 7.50
N TYR A 122 -8.69 1.84 8.18
CA TYR A 122 -7.71 1.69 9.24
C TYR A 122 -6.85 0.47 8.96
N ALA A 123 -5.58 0.54 9.33
CA ALA A 123 -4.66 -0.59 9.25
C ALA A 123 -3.85 -0.71 10.54
N LEU A 124 -3.37 -1.90 10.85
CA LEU A 124 -2.43 -2.13 11.94
C LEU A 124 -1.07 -2.52 11.36
N TRP A 125 0.01 -2.06 11.98
CA TRP A 125 1.34 -2.45 11.60
C TRP A 125 1.67 -3.85 12.15
N ASP A 126 1.99 -4.79 11.26
CA ASP A 126 2.56 -6.08 11.62
C ASP A 126 4.09 -5.96 11.66
N GLU A 127 4.66 -6.01 12.86
CA GLU A 127 6.12 -5.96 13.07
C GLU A 127 6.86 -7.16 12.48
N ASN A 128 6.21 -8.32 12.34
CA ASN A 128 6.84 -9.52 11.79
C ASN A 128 6.92 -9.47 10.27
N ALA A 129 5.84 -9.01 9.62
CA ALA A 129 5.79 -8.83 8.18
C ALA A 129 6.46 -7.53 7.72
N ALA A 130 6.67 -6.59 8.63
CA ALA A 130 7.06 -5.21 8.32
C ALA A 130 6.13 -4.58 7.27
N ALA A 131 4.81 -4.75 7.48
CA ALA A 131 3.76 -4.33 6.56
C ALA A 131 2.49 -3.87 7.30
N TRP A 132 1.62 -3.18 6.58
CA TRP A 132 0.29 -2.81 7.05
C TRP A 132 -0.71 -3.95 6.79
N ASP A 133 -1.49 -4.28 7.82
CA ASP A 133 -2.58 -5.26 7.80
C ASP A 133 -3.92 -4.51 7.77
N TRP A 134 -4.72 -4.72 6.71
CA TRP A 134 -5.95 -4.00 6.36
C TRP A 134 -7.21 -4.80 6.70
#